data_AF-A0A847HN19-F1
#
_entry.id   AF-A0A847HN19-F1
#
_cell.length_a   1.000
_cell.length_b   1.000
_cell.length_c   1.000
_cell.angle_alpha   90.00
_cell.angle_beta   90.00
_cell.angle_gamma   90.00
#
_symmetry.space_group_name_H-M   'P 1'
#
loop_
_entity.id
_entity.type
_entity.pdbx_description
1 polymer ?
#
loop_
_entity_poly.entity_id
_entity_poly.type
_entity_poly.pdbx_seq_one_letter_code
_entity_poly.pdbx_strand_id
1 'polypeptide(L)'
;MTGKRYGFSLLEMLIVVAIMGIVAIAAVPVAEITYVKNQETLLEKNLEDIRTAISLWKRDCRNVVVSIGDYNSLYNIHDSQLYPPTLEALVNPAGAYPIIASDGITHIADFKPRPYLQAIPQDPFIGAAEWVIHFASGTTGTYNSGVTTPPANASGVFDISCVSDPVKRRGFVTAIDGTKYEDW
;
A
#
# COMPACT_ATOMS: atom_id res chain seq x y z
N MET A 1 -41.18 -56.11 -13.53
CA MET A 1 -40.01 -56.02 -12.62
C MET A 1 -40.13 -54.74 -11.81
N THR A 2 -40.76 -54.80 -10.63
CA THR A 2 -40.91 -53.64 -9.74
C THR A 2 -39.76 -53.63 -8.75
N GLY A 3 -38.77 -52.76 -8.98
CA GLY A 3 -37.66 -52.56 -8.06
C GLY A 3 -38.16 -52.04 -6.71
N LYS A 4 -37.79 -52.74 -5.64
CA LYS A 4 -38.09 -52.36 -4.25
C LYS A 4 -37.39 -51.03 -3.96
N ARG A 5 -38.15 -49.94 -3.79
CA ARG A 5 -37.60 -48.64 -3.38
C ARG A 5 -37.26 -48.72 -1.89
N TYR A 6 -35.97 -48.70 -1.57
CA TYR A 6 -35.49 -48.55 -0.20
C TYR A 6 -35.51 -47.06 0.14
N GLY A 7 -36.20 -46.67 1.21
CA GLY A 7 -36.17 -45.32 1.77
C GLY A 7 -35.02 -45.16 2.76
N PHE A 8 -34.54 -43.93 2.96
CA PHE A 8 -33.48 -43.61 3.93
C PHE A 8 -33.96 -43.83 5.38
N SER A 9 -33.07 -44.39 6.21
CA SER A 9 -33.30 -44.54 7.66
C SER A 9 -32.96 -43.25 8.41
N LEU A 10 -33.67 -42.98 9.52
CA LEU A 10 -33.31 -41.88 10.45
C LEU A 10 -31.86 -42.00 10.93
N LEU A 11 -31.37 -43.23 11.15
CA LEU A 11 -30.00 -43.48 11.56
C LEU A 11 -28.98 -43.09 10.47
N GLU A 12 -29.32 -43.32 9.21
CA GLU A 12 -28.45 -42.96 8.08
C GLU A 12 -28.37 -41.44 7.91
N MET A 13 -29.50 -40.74 8.03
CA MET A 13 -29.51 -39.27 8.09
C MET A 13 -28.72 -38.71 9.29
N LEU A 14 -28.82 -39.35 10.46
CA LEU A 14 -28.06 -38.94 11.65
C LEU A 14 -26.56 -39.09 11.45
N ILE A 15 -26.10 -40.20 10.86
CA ILE A 15 -24.69 -40.44 10.55
C ILE A 15 -24.18 -39.40 9.53
N VAL A 16 -24.95 -39.11 8.49
CA VAL A 16 -24.57 -38.11 7.47
C VAL A 16 -24.42 -36.72 8.09
N VAL A 17 -25.38 -36.29 8.91
CA VAL A 17 -25.31 -34.98 9.58
C VAL A 17 -24.14 -34.93 10.58
N ALA A 18 -23.86 -36.02 11.30
CA ALA A 18 -22.72 -36.11 12.19
C ALA A 18 -21.38 -35.97 11.44
N ILE A 19 -21.22 -36.67 10.31
CA ILE A 19 -20.02 -36.57 9.46
C ILE A 19 -19.89 -35.16 8.89
N MET A 20 -20.99 -34.58 8.39
CA MET A 20 -21.01 -33.19 7.89
C MET A 20 -20.57 -32.20 8.98
N GLY A 21 -21.03 -32.39 10.22
CA GLY A 21 -20.63 -31.55 11.35
C GLY A 21 -19.13 -31.60 11.64
N ILE A 22 -18.53 -32.81 11.64
CA ILE A 22 -17.08 -32.99 11.84
C ILE A 22 -16.28 -32.31 10.73
N VAL A 23 -16.68 -32.52 9.48
CA VAL A 23 -16.00 -31.91 8.31
C VAL A 23 -16.11 -30.39 8.35
N ALA A 24 -17.27 -29.84 8.70
CA ALA A 24 -17.47 -28.40 8.80
C ALA A 24 -16.53 -27.76 9.83
N ILE A 25 -16.40 -28.35 11.02
CA ILE A 25 -15.51 -27.84 12.07
C ILE A 25 -14.04 -27.85 11.63
N ALA A 26 -13.61 -28.90 10.90
CA ALA A 26 -12.24 -28.99 10.40
C ALA A 26 -11.93 -27.98 9.27
N ALA A 27 -12.94 -27.54 8.52
CA ALA A 27 -12.76 -26.66 7.36
C ALA A 27 -12.61 -25.16 7.71
N VAL A 28 -13.27 -24.69 8.79
CA VAL A 28 -13.26 -23.27 9.20
C VAL A 28 -11.86 -22.67 9.38
N PRO A 29 -10.94 -23.25 10.17
CA PRO A 29 -9.64 -22.63 10.44
C PRO A 29 -8.78 -22.48 9.17
N VAL A 30 -8.95 -23.38 8.20
CA VAL A 30 -8.24 -23.31 6.92
C VAL A 30 -8.71 -22.10 6.12
N ALA A 31 -10.02 -21.86 6.08
CA ALA A 31 -10.59 -20.73 5.36
C ALA A 31 -10.13 -19.37 5.91
N GLU A 32 -10.05 -19.23 7.24
CA GLU A 32 -9.57 -18.01 7.89
C GLU A 32 -8.10 -17.72 7.57
N ILE A 33 -7.23 -18.72 7.62
CA ILE A 33 -5.80 -18.56 7.29
C ILE A 33 -5.64 -18.19 5.81
N THR A 34 -6.37 -18.85 4.91
CA THR A 34 -6.33 -18.51 3.47
C THR A 34 -6.78 -17.08 3.23
N TYR A 35 -7.83 -16.62 3.93
CA TYR A 35 -8.27 -15.23 3.82
C TYR A 35 -7.16 -14.26 4.22
N VAL A 36 -6.56 -14.44 5.41
CA VAL A 36 -5.49 -13.55 5.91
C VAL A 36 -4.30 -13.55 4.95
N LYS A 37 -3.83 -14.72 4.50
CA LYS A 37 -2.73 -14.80 3.51
C LYS A 37 -3.03 -14.03 2.23
N ASN A 38 -4.25 -14.14 1.71
CA ASN A 38 -4.64 -13.40 0.52
C ASN A 38 -4.63 -11.88 0.78
N GLN A 39 -5.07 -11.43 1.96
CA GLN A 39 -4.98 -10.00 2.32
C GLN A 39 -3.52 -9.55 2.48
N GLU A 40 -2.64 -10.37 3.07
CA GLU A 40 -1.20 -10.08 3.21
C GLU A 40 -0.53 -9.92 1.83
N THR A 41 -0.73 -10.87 0.92
CA THR A 41 -0.17 -10.77 -0.45
C THR A 41 -0.68 -9.53 -1.20
N LEU A 42 -1.95 -9.18 -1.00
CA LEU A 42 -2.50 -7.94 -1.58
C LEU A 42 -1.89 -6.69 -0.93
N LEU A 43 -1.64 -6.71 0.38
CA LEU A 43 -1.04 -5.59 1.10
C LEU A 43 0.39 -5.36 0.62
N GLU A 44 1.22 -6.40 0.57
CA GLU A 44 2.60 -6.34 0.07
C GLU A 44 2.64 -5.79 -1.35
N LYS A 45 1.79 -6.34 -2.24
CA LYS A 45 1.69 -5.86 -3.62
C LYS A 45 1.31 -4.38 -3.69
N ASN A 46 0.33 -3.95 -2.90
CA ASN A 46 -0.13 -2.56 -2.90
C ASN A 46 0.94 -1.59 -2.37
N LEU A 47 1.68 -1.98 -1.33
CA LEU A 47 2.82 -1.22 -0.81
C LEU A 47 3.94 -1.13 -1.87
N GLU A 48 4.26 -2.25 -2.53
CA GLU A 48 5.27 -2.31 -3.59
C GLU A 48 4.88 -1.43 -4.79
N ASP A 49 3.62 -1.45 -5.22
CA ASP A 49 3.12 -0.63 -6.33
C ASP A 49 3.32 0.88 -6.02
N ILE A 50 3.02 1.32 -4.79
CA ILE A 50 3.19 2.72 -4.38
C ILE A 50 4.68 3.08 -4.25
N ARG A 51 5.51 2.25 -3.61
CA ARG A 51 6.96 2.47 -3.47
C ARG A 51 7.67 2.51 -4.82
N THR A 52 7.24 1.66 -5.74
CA THR A 52 7.73 1.66 -7.12
C THR A 52 7.36 2.97 -7.80
N ALA A 53 6.13 3.46 -7.64
CA ALA A 53 5.71 4.76 -8.18
C ALA A 53 6.57 5.92 -7.63
N ILE A 54 6.84 5.94 -6.32
CA ILE A 54 7.73 6.92 -5.67
C ILE A 54 9.14 6.84 -6.26
N SER A 55 9.68 5.63 -6.40
CA SER A 55 11.01 5.40 -6.96
C SER A 55 11.12 5.84 -8.42
N LEU A 56 10.08 5.60 -9.22
CA LEU A 56 9.98 6.04 -10.61
C LEU A 56 9.92 7.57 -10.71
N TRP A 57 9.16 8.23 -9.84
CA TRP A 57 9.14 9.70 -9.74
C TRP A 57 10.54 10.24 -9.49
N LYS A 58 11.23 9.73 -8.46
CA LYS A 58 12.59 10.17 -8.12
C LYS A 58 13.57 9.99 -9.27
N ARG A 59 13.48 8.86 -9.96
CA ARG A 59 14.32 8.58 -11.14
C ARG A 59 14.05 9.56 -12.27
N ASP A 60 12.78 9.83 -12.59
CA ASP A 60 12.41 10.72 -13.68
C ASP A 60 12.78 12.19 -13.35
N CYS A 61 12.61 12.63 -12.09
CA CYS A 61 13.14 13.91 -11.60
C CYS A 61 14.65 14.04 -11.83
N ARG A 62 15.41 13.02 -11.40
CA ARG A 62 16.87 13.00 -11.57
C ARG A 62 17.28 13.08 -13.04
N ASN A 63 16.58 12.35 -13.91
CA ASN A 63 16.84 12.37 -15.35
C ASN A 63 16.63 13.76 -15.95
N VAL A 64 15.59 14.50 -15.53
CA VAL A 64 15.36 15.87 -15.99
C VAL A 64 16.49 16.80 -15.56
N VAL A 65 16.91 16.73 -14.29
CA VAL A 65 18.03 17.54 -13.80
C VAL A 65 19.30 17.29 -14.61
N VAL A 66 19.63 16.02 -14.87
CA VAL A 66 20.79 15.63 -15.66
C VAL A 66 20.65 16.02 -17.13
N SER A 67 19.43 16.09 -17.68
CA SER A 67 19.23 16.49 -19.08
C SER A 67 19.40 17.99 -19.34
N ILE A 68 19.18 18.83 -18.33
CA ILE A 68 19.30 20.29 -18.44
C ILE A 68 20.72 20.74 -18.05
N GLY A 69 21.27 20.14 -17.00
CA GLY A 69 22.61 20.43 -16.52
C GLY A 69 23.57 19.27 -16.77
N ASP A 70 24.53 19.14 -15.87
CA ASP A 70 25.45 18.02 -15.83
C ASP A 70 25.12 17.10 -14.63
N TYR A 71 25.70 15.90 -14.57
CA TYR A 71 25.54 15.00 -13.41
C TYR A 71 25.88 15.66 -12.07
N ASN A 72 26.82 16.61 -12.09
CA ASN A 72 27.24 17.36 -10.90
C ASN A 72 26.14 18.28 -10.33
N SER A 73 25.13 18.61 -11.11
CA SER A 73 24.00 19.45 -10.67
C SER A 73 23.19 18.76 -9.57
N LEU A 74 23.22 17.42 -9.52
CA LEU A 74 22.55 16.63 -8.49
C LEU A 74 23.13 16.84 -7.08
N TYR A 75 24.43 17.18 -6.96
CA TYR A 75 25.05 17.43 -5.65
C TYR A 75 24.54 18.72 -4.99
N ASN A 76 24.02 19.65 -5.79
CA ASN A 76 23.51 20.94 -5.32
C ASN A 76 22.01 20.89 -5.02
N ILE A 77 21.38 19.70 -5.01
CA ILE A 77 19.94 19.52 -4.75
C ILE A 77 19.76 18.70 -3.49
N HIS A 78 18.88 19.12 -2.60
CA HIS A 78 18.48 18.29 -1.47
C HIS A 78 17.67 17.09 -1.95
N ASP A 79 18.01 15.89 -1.48
CA ASP A 79 17.36 14.65 -1.92
C ASP A 79 15.84 14.67 -1.69
N SER A 80 15.37 15.38 -0.65
CA SER A 80 13.94 15.58 -0.35
C SER A 80 13.16 16.30 -1.46
N GLN A 81 13.83 17.10 -2.29
CA GLN A 81 13.22 17.76 -3.45
C GLN A 81 12.96 16.80 -4.60
N LEU A 82 13.66 15.67 -4.67
CA LEU A 82 13.50 14.69 -5.76
C LEU A 82 12.33 13.74 -5.53
N TYR A 83 11.67 13.79 -4.38
CA TYR A 83 10.50 12.99 -4.03
C TYR A 83 9.21 13.73 -4.35
N PRO A 84 8.09 13.00 -4.58
CA PRO A 84 6.79 13.64 -4.81
C PRO A 84 6.35 14.43 -3.56
N PRO A 85 5.74 15.61 -3.70
CA PRO A 85 5.32 16.41 -2.55
C PRO A 85 4.20 15.74 -1.75
N THR A 86 3.31 15.03 -2.43
CA THR A 86 2.17 14.32 -1.84
C THR A 86 1.87 13.03 -2.63
N LEU A 87 1.06 12.11 -2.07
CA LEU A 87 0.71 10.88 -2.79
C LEU A 87 -0.21 11.14 -3.98
N GLU A 88 -1.07 12.16 -3.93
CA GLU A 88 -1.99 12.48 -5.03
C GLU A 88 -1.23 12.90 -6.29
N ALA A 89 -0.04 13.49 -6.12
CA ALA A 89 0.83 13.85 -7.23
C ALA A 89 1.25 12.64 -8.08
N LEU A 90 1.29 11.43 -7.50
CA LEU A 90 1.57 10.19 -8.23
C LEU A 90 0.42 9.76 -9.16
N VAL A 91 -0.81 10.18 -8.85
CA VAL A 91 -2.01 9.83 -9.63
C VAL A 91 -2.36 10.94 -10.61
N ASN A 92 -2.46 12.17 -10.12
CA ASN A 92 -2.84 13.33 -10.91
C ASN A 92 -1.88 14.49 -10.60
N PRO A 93 -0.72 14.56 -11.27
CA PRO A 93 0.25 15.62 -11.02
C PRO A 93 -0.33 16.99 -11.41
N ALA A 94 -0.25 17.96 -10.49
CA ALA A 94 -0.83 19.30 -10.64
C ALA A 94 -0.12 20.22 -11.66
N GLY A 95 0.81 19.69 -12.46
CA GLY A 95 1.57 20.43 -13.47
C GLY A 95 3.08 20.32 -13.30
N ALA A 96 3.80 21.39 -13.64
CA ALA A 96 5.25 21.45 -13.48
C ALA A 96 5.62 21.54 -11.99
N TYR A 97 6.48 20.64 -11.56
CA TYR A 97 7.08 20.59 -10.24
C TYR A 97 8.47 21.25 -10.30
N PRO A 98 8.67 22.39 -9.62
CA PRO A 98 9.94 23.09 -9.65
C PRO A 98 10.97 22.36 -8.78
N ILE A 99 12.15 22.12 -9.33
CA ILE A 99 13.30 21.58 -8.61
C ILE A 99 14.23 22.75 -8.27
N ILE A 100 14.46 22.92 -6.97
CA ILE A 100 15.25 24.02 -6.40
C ILE A 100 16.55 23.45 -5.82
N ALA A 101 17.61 24.26 -5.85
CA ALA A 101 18.88 23.91 -5.22
C ALA A 101 18.77 23.80 -3.69
N SER A 102 19.83 23.31 -3.06
CA SER A 102 19.98 23.16 -1.61
C SER A 102 19.89 24.48 -0.85
N ASP A 103 20.12 25.60 -1.52
CA ASP A 103 19.94 26.96 -0.97
C ASP A 103 18.46 27.37 -0.80
N GLY A 104 17.52 26.60 -1.38
CA GLY A 104 16.08 26.87 -1.32
C GLY A 104 15.62 28.07 -2.16
N ILE A 105 16.49 28.66 -2.98
CA ILE A 105 16.22 29.89 -3.74
C ILE A 105 16.47 29.67 -5.24
N THR A 106 17.57 28.99 -5.59
CA THR A 106 17.99 28.84 -6.98
C THR A 106 17.15 27.80 -7.70
N HIS A 107 16.39 28.22 -8.71
CA HIS A 107 15.66 27.32 -9.59
C HIS A 107 16.63 26.58 -10.52
N ILE A 108 16.46 25.27 -10.64
CA ILE A 108 17.33 24.41 -11.48
C ILE A 108 16.56 23.88 -12.68
N ALA A 109 15.36 23.34 -12.46
CA ALA A 109 14.60 22.65 -13.50
C ALA A 109 13.11 22.62 -13.19
N ASP A 110 12.29 22.56 -14.24
CA ASP A 110 10.87 22.26 -14.15
C ASP A 110 10.61 20.81 -14.55
N PHE A 111 10.29 19.96 -13.58
CA PHE A 111 9.92 18.58 -13.82
C PHE A 111 8.43 18.51 -14.17
N LYS A 112 8.07 17.88 -15.28
CA LYS A 112 6.67 17.65 -15.66
C LYS A 112 6.35 16.17 -15.46
N PRO A 113 5.74 15.78 -14.33
CA PRO A 113 5.49 14.38 -14.04
C PRO A 113 4.38 13.85 -14.94
N ARG A 114 4.50 12.57 -15.30
CA ARG A 114 3.37 11.78 -15.81
C ARG A 114 2.66 11.09 -14.63
N PRO A 115 1.41 10.64 -14.79
CA PRO A 115 0.80 9.72 -13.84
C PRO A 115 1.63 8.44 -13.69
N TYR A 116 1.95 8.08 -12.45
CA TYR A 116 2.66 6.83 -12.10
C TYR A 116 1.68 5.75 -11.66
N LEU A 117 0.55 6.15 -11.07
CA LEU A 117 -0.53 5.28 -10.64
C LEU A 117 -1.85 5.73 -11.26
N GLN A 118 -2.77 4.79 -11.51
CA GLN A 118 -4.14 5.13 -11.93
C GLN A 118 -5.00 5.60 -10.75
N ALA A 119 -4.76 4.99 -9.58
CA ALA A 119 -5.35 5.35 -8.30
C ALA A 119 -4.41 4.86 -7.20
N ILE A 120 -4.48 5.46 -6.01
CA ILE A 120 -3.76 4.95 -4.85
C ILE A 120 -4.47 3.67 -4.38
N PRO A 121 -3.77 2.52 -4.34
CA PRO A 121 -4.34 1.26 -3.86
C PRO A 121 -4.91 1.39 -2.44
N GLN A 122 -5.94 0.59 -2.16
CA GLN A 122 -6.53 0.50 -0.83
C GLN A 122 -5.74 -0.45 0.06
N ASP A 123 -5.76 -0.20 1.37
CA ASP A 123 -5.31 -1.18 2.34
C ASP A 123 -6.37 -2.32 2.41
N PRO A 124 -6.02 -3.58 2.11
CA PRO A 124 -6.97 -4.70 2.08
C PRO A 124 -7.60 -4.98 3.46
N PHE A 125 -6.91 -4.71 4.56
CA PHE A 125 -7.44 -4.95 5.90
C PHE A 125 -8.40 -3.87 6.38
N ILE A 126 -8.29 -2.65 5.85
CA ILE A 126 -9.17 -1.52 6.18
C ILE A 126 -10.32 -1.41 5.15
N GLY A 127 -10.05 -1.75 3.89
CA GLY A 127 -10.97 -1.55 2.76
C GLY A 127 -11.02 -0.10 2.26
N ALA A 128 -10.01 0.69 2.58
CA ALA A 128 -9.87 2.09 2.17
C ALA A 128 -8.39 2.42 1.92
N ALA A 129 -8.13 3.42 1.09
CA ALA A 129 -6.77 3.93 0.88
C ALA A 129 -6.38 4.82 2.06
N GLU A 130 -5.92 4.18 3.14
CA GLU A 130 -5.35 4.84 4.32
C GLU A 130 -3.91 4.35 4.53
N TRP A 131 -2.97 5.29 4.50
CA TRP A 131 -1.54 4.99 4.61
C TRP A 131 -0.87 5.97 5.56
N VAL A 132 0.18 5.49 6.23
CA VAL A 132 1.12 6.35 6.95
C VAL A 132 2.21 6.74 5.96
N ILE A 133 2.54 8.03 5.92
CA ILE A 133 3.53 8.58 5.00
C ILE A 133 4.79 8.93 5.77
N HIS A 134 5.93 8.46 5.30
CA HIS A 134 7.25 8.85 5.79
C HIS A 134 7.86 9.85 4.81
N PHE A 135 8.12 11.06 5.28
CA PHE A 135 8.73 12.10 4.46
C PHE A 135 10.26 12.04 4.54
N ALA A 136 10.94 12.50 3.49
CA ALA A 136 12.40 12.57 3.43
C ALA A 136 12.99 13.56 4.47
N SER A 137 12.16 14.47 4.99
CA SER A 137 12.47 15.30 6.16
C SER A 137 12.57 14.53 7.48
N GLY A 138 12.25 13.23 7.51
CA GLY A 138 12.22 12.40 8.72
C GLY A 138 10.95 12.59 9.56
N THR A 139 9.93 13.22 9.01
CA THR A 139 8.62 13.42 9.66
C THR A 139 7.59 12.44 9.10
N THR A 140 6.54 12.18 9.87
CA THR A 140 5.48 11.25 9.49
C THR A 140 4.15 11.99 9.34
N GLY A 141 3.42 11.72 8.27
CA GLY A 141 2.06 12.20 8.06
C GLY A 141 1.11 11.06 7.74
N THR A 142 -0.09 11.42 7.32
CA THR A 142 -1.14 10.44 6.98
C THR A 142 -1.72 10.74 5.61
N TYR A 143 -2.17 9.70 4.94
CA TYR A 143 -3.03 9.77 3.78
C TYR A 143 -4.35 9.12 4.11
N ASN A 144 -5.44 9.86 3.95
CA ASN A 144 -6.78 9.36 4.16
C ASN A 144 -7.77 10.13 3.27
N SER A 145 -8.84 9.46 2.85
CA SER A 145 -9.91 10.07 2.05
C SER A 145 -9.43 10.84 0.80
N GLY A 146 -8.35 10.39 0.17
CA GLY A 146 -7.82 11.03 -1.04
C GLY A 146 -6.86 12.20 -0.78
N VAL A 147 -6.49 12.47 0.47
CA VAL A 147 -5.69 13.64 0.85
C VAL A 147 -4.54 13.27 1.78
N THR A 148 -3.36 13.78 1.43
CA THR A 148 -2.12 13.74 2.19
C THR A 148 -2.14 14.90 3.16
N THR A 149 -2.06 14.60 4.45
CA THR A 149 -1.94 15.58 5.53
C THR A 149 -0.52 15.55 6.08
N PRO A 150 0.38 16.42 5.58
CA PRO A 150 1.76 16.51 6.06
C PRO A 150 1.86 17.22 7.42
N PRO A 151 2.80 16.83 8.30
CA PRO A 151 3.18 17.61 9.47
C PRO A 151 3.98 18.87 9.10
N ALA A 152 4.23 19.75 10.07
CA ALA A 152 5.13 20.89 9.87
C ALA A 152 6.53 20.42 9.41
N ASN A 153 7.09 21.11 8.43
CA ASN A 153 8.40 20.81 7.80
C ASN A 153 8.47 19.49 7.01
N ALA A 154 7.33 18.89 6.66
CA ALA A 154 7.32 17.75 5.73
C ALA A 154 7.89 18.14 4.37
N SER A 155 8.81 17.34 3.85
CA SER A 155 9.35 17.52 2.50
C SER A 155 9.55 16.17 1.84
N GLY A 156 8.87 15.97 0.71
CA GLY A 156 9.04 14.83 -0.17
C GLY A 156 8.59 13.50 0.44
N VAL A 157 7.60 12.84 -0.14
CA VAL A 157 7.16 11.51 0.29
C VAL A 157 8.25 10.50 -0.05
N PHE A 158 8.95 10.00 0.97
CA PHE A 158 10.06 9.07 0.85
C PHE A 158 9.60 7.63 0.80
N ASP A 159 8.72 7.27 1.73
CA ASP A 159 8.19 5.93 1.88
C ASP A 159 6.77 5.96 2.47
N ILE A 160 6.10 4.82 2.46
CA ILE A 160 4.80 4.61 3.07
C ILE A 160 4.82 3.34 3.94
N SER A 161 3.96 3.31 4.93
CA SER A 161 3.68 2.10 5.70
C SER A 161 2.19 1.98 5.98
N CYS A 162 1.76 0.81 6.46
CA CYS A 162 0.37 0.65 6.87
C CYS A 162 0.07 1.46 8.15
N VAL A 163 -1.21 1.72 8.39
CA VAL A 163 -1.68 2.28 9.67
C VAL A 163 -1.41 1.27 10.78
N SER A 164 -0.98 1.69 11.97
CA SER A 164 -0.68 0.77 13.09
C SER A 164 -1.81 0.66 14.13
N ASP A 165 -2.87 1.45 13.98
CA ASP A 165 -4.03 1.45 14.88
C ASP A 165 -4.80 0.11 14.81
N PRO A 166 -4.84 -0.68 15.91
CA PRO A 166 -5.51 -1.97 15.93
C PRO A 166 -7.04 -1.86 15.76
N VAL A 167 -7.64 -0.73 16.14
CA VAL A 167 -9.09 -0.52 16.01
C VAL A 167 -9.46 -0.40 14.53
N LYS A 168 -8.69 0.40 13.78
CA LYS A 168 -8.90 0.56 12.33
C LYS A 168 -8.67 -0.73 11.56
N ARG A 169 -7.68 -1.53 11.98
CA ARG A 169 -7.32 -2.80 11.34
C ARG A 169 -8.09 -4.00 11.87
N ARG A 170 -9.09 -3.82 12.74
CA ARG A 170 -9.88 -4.92 13.32
C ARG A 170 -9.02 -5.99 13.99
N GLY A 171 -7.89 -5.59 14.59
CA GLY A 171 -6.92 -6.48 15.23
C GLY A 171 -5.85 -7.08 14.30
N PHE A 172 -5.94 -6.90 12.98
CA PHE A 172 -4.92 -7.38 12.03
C PHE A 172 -3.70 -6.44 11.99
N VAL A 173 -2.86 -6.45 13.03
CA VAL A 173 -1.63 -5.61 13.10
C VAL A 173 -0.34 -6.41 12.88
N THR A 174 -0.42 -7.72 13.02
CA THR A 174 0.70 -8.66 12.90
C THR A 174 0.38 -9.69 11.84
N ALA A 175 1.39 -10.02 11.04
CA ALA A 175 1.35 -11.04 10.04
C ALA A 175 1.37 -12.45 10.64
N ILE A 176 1.06 -13.44 9.81
CA ILE A 176 1.07 -14.86 10.21
C ILE A 176 2.48 -15.31 10.68
N ASP A 177 3.54 -14.67 10.19
CA ASP A 177 4.92 -14.96 10.58
C ASP A 177 5.38 -14.24 11.87
N GLY A 178 4.53 -13.38 12.45
CA GLY A 178 4.82 -12.60 13.65
C GLY A 178 5.45 -11.23 13.40
N THR A 179 5.76 -10.86 12.16
CA THR A 179 6.20 -9.50 11.82
C THR A 179 5.03 -8.52 11.86
N LYS A 180 5.29 -7.25 12.13
CA LYS A 180 4.24 -6.24 12.11
C LYS A 180 4.09 -5.67 10.70
N TYR A 181 2.84 -5.46 10.29
CA TYR A 181 2.56 -4.84 8.99
C TYR A 181 3.11 -3.41 8.88
N GLU A 182 3.33 -2.70 9.99
CA GLU A 182 3.88 -1.34 9.98
C GLU A 182 5.36 -1.31 9.57
N ASP A 183 6.07 -2.43 9.73
CA ASP A 183 7.49 -2.60 9.39
C ASP A 183 7.69 -3.09 7.95
N TRP A 184 6.60 -3.44 7.26
CA TRP A 184 6.61 -3.95 5.89
C TRP A 184 6.82 -2.86 4.87
#